data_AF-A0A838HM10-F1
#
_entry.id   AF-A0A838HM10-F1
#
_cell.length_a   1.000
_cell.length_b   1.000
_cell.length_c   1.000
_cell.angle_alpha   90.00
_cell.angle_beta   90.00
_cell.angle_gamma   90.00
#
_symmetry.space_group_name_H-M   'P 1'
#
loop_
_entity.id
_entity.type
_entity.pdbx_description
1 polymer ?
#
loop_
_entity_poly.entity_id
_entity_poly.type
_entity_poly.pdbx_seq_one_letter_code
_entity_poly.pdbx_strand_id
1 'polypeptide(L)'
;IYTNSGDIVDLSAPGGTFPPLGSLILSTWSPLSFDLPANFVFTAGTSMAAPHVAGAAAQLVGKNGSYVSPRTLRTILEESAEDLGPRGDDDVYGHGLVNVWEALQD
;
A
#
# COMPACT_ATOMS: atom_id res chain seq x y z
N ILE A 1 14.54 -1.46 -10.37
CA ILE A 1 13.09 -1.23 -10.39
C ILE A 1 12.43 -2.59 -10.61
N TYR A 2 11.64 -3.06 -9.64
CA TYR A 2 10.94 -4.35 -9.72
C TYR A 2 9.43 -4.20 -9.89
N THR A 3 8.88 -3.02 -9.58
CA THR A 3 7.44 -2.75 -9.71
C THR A 3 7.09 -2.52 -11.17
N ASN A 4 5.92 -3.02 -11.58
CA ASN A 4 5.34 -2.68 -12.87
C ASN A 4 4.83 -1.23 -12.85
N SER A 5 4.66 -0.64 -14.03
CA SER A 5 4.22 0.74 -14.25
C SER A 5 3.24 0.79 -15.44
N GLY A 6 2.54 1.91 -15.57
CA GLY A 6 1.51 2.20 -16.56
C GLY A 6 0.25 2.78 -15.91
N ASP A 7 -0.72 3.14 -16.74
CA ASP A 7 -2.04 3.68 -16.37
C ASP A 7 -2.93 2.74 -15.52
N ILE A 8 -2.39 1.58 -15.13
CA ILE A 8 -3.03 0.58 -14.27
C ILE A 8 -2.70 0.79 -12.77
N VAL A 9 -1.79 1.71 -12.45
CA VAL A 9 -1.37 2.00 -11.08
C VAL A 9 -2.29 3.07 -10.50
N ASP A 10 -3.09 2.70 -9.50
CA ASP A 10 -3.97 3.65 -8.81
C ASP A 10 -3.24 4.43 -7.71
N LEU A 11 -2.41 3.72 -6.93
CA LEU A 11 -1.83 4.23 -5.69
C LEU A 11 -0.55 3.49 -5.32
N SER A 12 0.35 4.18 -4.65
CA SER A 12 1.62 3.64 -4.14
C SER A 12 1.64 3.50 -2.63
N ALA A 13 2.44 2.55 -2.14
CA ALA A 13 2.69 2.37 -0.71
C ALA A 13 4.08 1.76 -0.46
N PRO A 14 4.61 1.80 0.77
CA PRO A 14 5.92 1.24 1.09
C PRO A 14 5.98 -0.28 0.84
N GLY A 15 6.59 -0.66 -0.27
CA GLY A 15 6.89 -2.07 -0.61
C GLY A 15 8.33 -2.48 -0.34
N GLY A 16 9.19 -1.52 -0.03
CA GLY A 16 10.62 -1.70 0.22
C GLY A 16 11.49 -1.80 -1.04
N THR A 17 12.80 -1.94 -0.86
CA THR A 17 13.75 -2.22 -1.95
C THR A 17 14.97 -2.94 -1.43
N PHE A 18 15.69 -3.64 -2.31
CA PHE A 18 16.98 -4.24 -2.04
C PHE A 18 17.96 -3.95 -3.19
N PRO A 19 19.15 -3.37 -2.93
CA PRO A 19 19.64 -2.77 -1.67
C PRO A 19 19.10 -1.34 -1.41
N PRO A 20 19.26 -0.75 -0.18
CA PRO A 20 19.90 -1.27 1.03
C PRO A 20 18.99 -2.15 1.92
N LEU A 21 19.56 -2.86 2.90
CA LEU A 21 18.78 -3.70 3.82
C LEU A 21 17.79 -2.89 4.69
N GLY A 22 18.11 -1.63 4.98
CA GLY A 22 17.27 -0.76 5.82
C GLY A 22 15.94 -0.37 5.19
N SER A 23 15.75 -0.61 3.89
CA SER A 23 14.49 -0.33 3.18
C SER A 23 13.60 -1.56 3.02
N LEU A 24 13.89 -2.68 3.66
CA LEU A 24 13.02 -3.87 3.62
C LEU A 24 11.85 -3.74 4.59
N ILE A 25 10.73 -4.38 4.25
CA ILE A 25 9.54 -4.46 5.09
C ILE A 25 9.56 -5.74 5.90
N LEU A 26 9.43 -5.63 7.23
CA LEU A 26 9.27 -6.77 8.12
C LEU A 26 7.89 -7.39 7.87
N SER A 27 7.87 -8.65 7.42
CA SER A 27 6.67 -9.37 7.03
C SER A 27 6.56 -10.69 7.76
N THR A 28 5.34 -11.15 8.01
CA THR A 28 5.09 -12.52 8.47
C THR A 28 5.35 -13.49 7.32
N TRP A 29 5.99 -14.60 7.63
CA TRP A 29 6.25 -15.68 6.69
C TRP A 29 5.84 -16.98 7.35
N SER A 30 4.99 -17.75 6.66
CA SER A 30 4.72 -19.13 7.04
C SER A 30 5.32 -20.02 5.97
N PRO A 31 6.25 -20.92 6.32
CA PRO A 31 6.62 -21.99 5.41
C PRO A 31 5.38 -22.82 5.08
N LEU A 32 5.25 -23.27 3.82
CA LEU A 32 4.15 -24.14 3.39
C LEU A 32 4.21 -25.54 4.03
N SER A 33 5.30 -25.84 4.74
CA SER A 33 5.49 -27.05 5.54
C SER A 33 4.96 -26.82 6.95
N PHE A 34 3.97 -27.62 7.36
CA PHE A 34 3.33 -27.54 8.67
C PHE A 34 4.28 -27.79 9.86
N ASP A 35 5.47 -28.36 9.63
CA ASP A 35 6.45 -28.69 10.66
C ASP A 35 7.39 -27.55 11.05
N LEU A 36 7.34 -26.43 10.34
CA LEU A 36 8.19 -25.27 10.62
C LEU A 36 7.34 -24.12 11.20
N PRO A 37 7.79 -23.46 12.28
CA PRO A 37 7.05 -22.36 12.86
C PRO A 37 7.00 -21.16 11.90
N ALA A 38 5.89 -20.43 11.92
CA ALA A 38 5.83 -19.12 11.29
C ALA A 38 6.87 -18.19 11.92
N ASN A 39 7.47 -17.34 11.08
CA ASN A 39 8.53 -16.43 11.49
C ASN A 39 8.33 -15.05 10.83
N PHE A 40 9.21 -14.12 11.19
CA PHE A 40 9.29 -12.82 10.52
C PHE A 40 10.50 -12.79 9.61
N VAL A 41 10.34 -12.18 8.44
CA VAL A 41 11.44 -11.94 7.50
C VAL A 41 11.38 -10.51 6.96
N PHE A 42 12.54 -9.97 6.62
CA PHE A 42 12.63 -8.72 5.87
C PHE A 42 12.57 -9.02 4.38
N THR A 43 11.63 -8.40 3.67
CA THR A 43 11.42 -8.62 2.23
C THR A 43 11.01 -7.31 1.53
N ALA A 44 11.00 -7.32 0.21
CA ALA A 44 10.50 -6.22 -0.60
C ALA A 44 9.59 -6.76 -1.71
N GLY A 45 8.58 -5.98 -2.08
CA GLY A 45 7.65 -6.36 -3.14
C GLY A 45 6.37 -5.53 -3.11
N THR A 46 5.61 -5.59 -4.21
CA THR A 46 4.25 -5.04 -4.26
C THR A 46 3.32 -5.77 -3.29
N SER A 47 3.59 -7.04 -2.98
CA SER A 47 2.93 -7.80 -1.90
C SER A 47 3.10 -7.17 -0.51
N MET A 48 4.13 -6.35 -0.30
CA MET A 48 4.36 -5.62 0.96
C MET A 48 3.76 -4.21 0.90
N ALA A 49 3.64 -3.61 -0.29
CA ALA A 49 2.93 -2.35 -0.48
C ALA A 49 1.40 -2.52 -0.27
N ALA A 50 0.81 -3.54 -0.90
CA ALA A 50 -0.63 -3.80 -0.89
C ALA A 50 -1.30 -3.82 0.51
N PRO A 51 -0.75 -4.50 1.55
CA PRO A 51 -1.38 -4.52 2.87
C PRO A 51 -1.40 -3.15 3.57
N HIS A 52 -0.50 -2.21 3.23
CA HIS A 52 -0.57 -0.84 3.75
C HIS A 52 -1.81 -0.11 3.23
N VAL A 53 -2.10 -0.22 1.92
CA VAL A 53 -3.31 0.35 1.31
C VAL A 53 -4.58 -0.34 1.84
N ALA A 54 -4.56 -1.67 1.97
CA ALA A 54 -5.68 -2.41 2.55
C ALA A 54 -5.96 -2.00 4.00
N GLY A 55 -4.92 -1.76 4.80
CA GLY A 55 -5.04 -1.24 6.17
C GLY A 55 -5.63 0.18 6.21
N ALA A 56 -5.21 1.05 5.29
CA ALA A 56 -5.78 2.39 5.14
C ALA A 56 -7.28 2.33 4.82
N ALA A 57 -7.67 1.51 3.85
CA ALA A 57 -9.07 1.28 3.50
C ALA A 57 -9.88 0.73 4.70
N ALA A 58 -9.31 -0.17 5.49
CA ALA A 58 -9.97 -0.71 6.68
C ALA A 58 -10.24 0.37 7.75
N GLN A 59 -9.32 1.33 7.92
CA GLN A 59 -9.54 2.47 8.82
C GLN A 59 -10.70 3.36 8.34
N LEU A 60 -10.77 3.62 7.04
CA LEU A 60 -11.89 4.38 6.44
C LEU A 60 -13.23 3.66 6.61
N VAL A 61 -13.27 2.34 6.42
CA VAL A 61 -14.46 1.53 6.71
C VAL A 61 -14.84 1.62 8.19
N GLY A 62 -13.86 1.60 9.08
CA GLY A 62 -14.06 1.78 10.53
C GLY A 62 -14.64 3.16 10.89
N LYS A 63 -14.16 4.23 10.25
CA LYS A 63 -14.64 5.61 10.44
C LYS A 63 -16.03 5.86 9.86
N ASN A 64 -16.25 5.44 8.61
CA ASN A 64 -17.44 5.80 7.82
C ASN A 64 -18.56 4.74 7.89
N GLY A 65 -18.31 3.61 8.54
CA GLY A 65 -19.23 2.49 8.69
C GLY A 65 -19.23 1.52 7.50
N SER A 66 -19.75 0.31 7.71
CA SER A 66 -19.66 -0.82 6.78
C SER A 66 -20.38 -0.65 5.43
N TYR A 67 -21.05 0.49 5.20
CA TYR A 67 -21.81 0.77 3.98
C TYR A 67 -21.07 1.67 2.99
N VAL A 68 -19.84 2.12 3.32
CA VAL A 68 -19.04 2.91 2.39
C VAL A 68 -18.70 2.06 1.16
N SER A 69 -18.91 2.62 -0.03
CA SER A 69 -18.72 1.86 -1.27
C SER A 69 -17.21 1.70 -1.59
N PRO A 70 -16.79 0.61 -2.25
CA PRO A 70 -15.40 0.46 -2.69
C PRO A 70 -14.92 1.62 -3.58
N ARG A 71 -15.81 2.18 -4.41
CA ARG A 71 -15.52 3.35 -5.25
C ARG A 71 -15.23 4.57 -4.38
N THR A 72 -16.05 4.82 -3.36
CA THR A 72 -15.86 5.94 -2.43
C THR A 72 -14.53 5.79 -1.66
N LEU A 73 -14.21 4.57 -1.21
CA LEU A 73 -12.93 4.29 -0.56
C LEU A 73 -11.73 4.57 -1.48
N ARG A 74 -11.80 4.10 -2.73
CA ARG A 74 -10.76 4.37 -3.74
C ARG A 74 -10.58 5.87 -3.94
N THR A 75 -11.66 6.61 -4.15
CA THR A 75 -11.60 8.08 -4.33
C THR A 75 -10.99 8.79 -3.12
N ILE A 76 -11.40 8.47 -1.89
CA ILE A 76 -10.80 9.09 -0.69
C ILE A 76 -9.29 8.80 -0.62
N LEU A 77 -8.88 7.56 -0.88
CA LEU A 77 -7.46 7.17 -0.84
C LEU A 77 -6.64 7.85 -1.95
N GLU A 78 -7.21 8.04 -3.13
CA GLU A 78 -6.58 8.72 -4.26
C GLU A 78 -6.45 10.24 -4.04
N GLU A 79 -7.52 10.88 -3.56
CA GLU A 79 -7.55 12.33 -3.34
C GLU A 79 -6.71 12.77 -2.14
N SER A 80 -6.50 11.89 -1.17
CA SER A 80 -5.67 12.15 0.01
C SER A 80 -4.20 11.75 -0.16
N ALA A 81 -3.85 11.09 -1.27
CA ALA A 81 -2.50 10.61 -1.51
C ALA A 81 -1.47 11.76 -1.55
N GLU A 82 -0.27 11.49 -1.03
CA GLU A 82 0.87 12.40 -1.21
C GLU A 82 1.43 12.20 -2.63
N ASP A 83 1.25 13.22 -3.48
CA ASP A 83 1.76 13.27 -4.85
C ASP A 83 3.28 13.04 -4.88
N LEU A 84 3.70 11.99 -5.61
CA LEU A 84 5.10 11.62 -5.77
C LEU A 84 5.47 11.70 -7.25
N GLY A 85 6.67 12.22 -7.55
CA GLY A 85 7.14 12.27 -8.93
C GLY A 85 6.60 13.50 -9.68
N PRO A 86 6.23 13.37 -10.97
CA PRO A 86 5.55 14.43 -11.71
C PRO A 86 4.24 14.82 -11.03
N ARG A 87 3.86 16.11 -11.11
CA ARG A 87 2.64 16.58 -10.47
C ARG A 87 1.39 15.90 -11.05
N GLY A 88 0.57 15.31 -10.19
CA GLY A 88 -0.68 14.64 -10.55
C GLY A 88 -0.50 13.15 -10.86
N ASP A 89 -1.56 12.53 -11.38
CA ASP A 89 -1.55 11.10 -11.70
C ASP A 89 -0.46 10.75 -12.73
N ASP A 90 0.33 9.72 -12.41
CA ASP A 90 1.44 9.27 -13.24
C ASP A 90 1.59 7.73 -13.29
N ASP A 91 2.18 7.24 -14.37
CA ASP A 91 2.32 5.79 -14.65
C ASP A 91 3.19 5.02 -13.63
N VAL A 92 3.93 5.71 -12.76
CA VAL A 92 4.83 5.11 -11.77
C VAL A 92 4.18 5.05 -10.39
N TYR A 93 3.57 6.15 -9.96
CA TYR A 93 3.03 6.29 -8.60
C TYR A 93 1.50 6.29 -8.52
N GLY A 94 0.81 6.37 -9.66
CA GLY A 94 -0.62 6.63 -9.73
C GLY A 94 -0.92 8.00 -9.12
N HIS A 95 -1.90 8.06 -8.22
CA HIS A 95 -2.21 9.25 -7.44
C HIS A 95 -1.16 9.61 -6.37
N GLY A 96 -0.17 8.74 -6.12
CA GLY A 96 0.91 8.99 -5.17
C GLY A 96 0.94 8.01 -3.98
N LEU A 97 1.63 8.41 -2.92
CA LEU A 97 1.81 7.62 -1.70
C LEU A 97 0.55 7.66 -0.82
N VAL A 98 0.07 6.48 -0.42
CA VAL A 98 -1.05 6.37 0.52
C VAL A 98 -0.80 7.18 1.80
N ASN A 99 -1.73 8.07 2.14
CA ASN A 99 -1.65 8.92 3.32
C ASN A 99 -2.88 8.73 4.21
N VAL A 100 -2.77 7.81 5.17
CA VAL A 100 -3.88 7.45 6.07
C VAL A 100 -4.31 8.64 6.95
N TRP A 101 -3.39 9.52 7.30
CA TRP A 101 -3.70 10.68 8.13
C TRP A 101 -4.63 11.65 7.40
N GLU A 102 -4.25 12.01 6.17
CA GLU A 102 -5.05 12.89 5.31
C GLU A 102 -6.36 12.21 4.92
N ALA A 103 -6.31 10.91 4.58
CA ALA A 103 -7.48 10.14 4.23
C ALA A 103 -8.56 10.12 5.31
N LEU A 104 -8.21 10.33 6.59
CA LEU A 104 -9.15 10.34 7.72
C LEU A 104 -9.68 11.74 8.06
N GLN A 105 -9.23 12.80 7.37
CA GLN A 105 -9.74 14.17 7.53
C GLN A 105 -10.93 14.48 6.59
N ASP A 106 -11.34 13.51 5.79
CA ASP A 106 -12.49 13.51 4.88
C ASP A 106 -13.83 13.81 5.56
#